data_AF-A0A2H3HXS1-F1
#
_entry.id   AF-A0A2H3HXS1-F1
#
_cell.length_a   1.000
_cell.length_b   1.000
_cell.length_c   1.000
_cell.angle_alpha   90.00
_cell.angle_beta   90.00
_cell.angle_gamma   90.00
#
_symmetry.space_group_name_H-M   'P 1'
#
loop_
_entity.id
_entity.type
_entity.pdbx_description
1 polymer ?
#
loop_
_entity_poly.entity_id
_entity_poly.type
_entity_poly.pdbx_seq_one_letter_code
_entity_poly.pdbx_strand_id
1 'polypeptide(L)'
;MKGPSSLQPQPKESYWKIQKAALKEKFPEGWRPRKRLSPDALAGIRALNAQFPDVYTTEALSNKFEVSPEAIRRILRSKWQANPEEEEKRNARWLRRGKDVWEQKAALGIKPPQKWRREGITRDPSYHDWKKEAVERNRVREERDDMEIRGDYTPHPRTYTPRSRIPRTGEYTPRSVSRTGRGRS
;
A
#
# COMPACT_ATOMS: atom_id res chain seq x y z
N MET A 1 8.51 41.08 62.59
CA MET A 1 8.92 40.33 61.39
C MET A 1 7.82 40.45 60.35
N LYS A 2 8.04 41.17 59.24
CA LYS A 2 7.06 41.27 58.14
C LYS A 2 7.28 40.09 57.21
N GLY A 3 6.31 39.17 57.16
CA GLY A 3 6.30 38.06 56.20
C GLY A 3 6.13 38.56 54.76
N PRO A 4 6.51 37.76 53.74
CA PRO A 4 6.45 38.18 52.36
C PRO A 4 5.00 38.52 51.96
N SER A 5 4.82 39.75 51.49
CA SER A 5 3.57 40.35 51.05
C SER A 5 2.91 39.55 49.93
N SER A 6 1.63 39.22 50.08
CA SER A 6 0.76 38.45 49.17
C SER A 6 0.40 39.17 47.85
N LEU A 7 1.04 40.30 47.55
CA LEU A 7 0.74 41.16 46.39
C LEU A 7 1.82 41.14 45.29
N GLN A 8 2.62 40.09 45.22
CA GLN A 8 3.56 39.89 44.10
C GLN A 8 2.79 39.29 42.91
N PRO A 9 2.75 39.95 41.72
CA PRO A 9 2.22 39.31 40.52
C PRO A 9 3.08 38.09 40.21
N GLN A 10 2.45 36.91 40.15
CA GLN A 10 3.12 35.67 39.78
C GLN A 10 3.92 35.91 38.49
N PRO A 11 5.21 35.51 38.41
CA PRO A 11 5.99 35.72 37.21
C PRO A 11 5.28 35.03 36.05
N LYS A 12 4.80 35.81 35.07
CA LYS A 12 4.22 35.29 33.81
C LYS A 12 5.15 34.18 33.34
N GLU A 13 4.63 32.95 33.25
CA GLU A 13 5.44 31.81 32.87
C GLU A 13 6.25 32.14 31.62
N SER A 14 7.54 31.80 31.65
CA SER A 14 8.44 32.00 30.53
C SER A 14 7.83 31.45 29.24
N TYR A 15 7.92 32.21 28.15
CA TYR A 15 7.31 31.89 26.84
C TYR A 15 7.52 30.43 26.37
N TRP A 16 8.70 29.85 26.61
CA TRP A 16 8.99 28.46 26.25
C TRP A 16 8.16 27.42 27.01
N LYS A 17 7.75 27.70 28.26
CA LYS A 17 6.86 26.84 29.06
C LYS A 17 5.46 26.83 28.48
N ILE A 18 4.94 28.01 28.12
CA ILE A 18 3.64 28.19 27.46
C ILE A 18 3.62 27.43 26.14
N GLN A 19 4.66 27.58 25.31
CA GLN A 19 4.76 26.83 24.05
C GLN A 19 4.81 25.32 24.27
N LYS A 20 5.58 24.85 25.27
CA LYS A 20 5.68 23.42 25.59
C LYS A 20 4.35 22.85 26.07
N ALA A 21 3.60 23.60 26.89
CA ALA A 21 2.26 23.24 27.33
C ALA A 21 1.29 23.16 26.14
N ALA A 22 1.29 24.18 25.28
CA ALA A 22 0.47 24.21 24.06
C ALA A 22 0.80 23.07 23.08
N LEU A 23 2.08 22.67 22.97
CA LEU A 23 2.48 21.52 22.15
C LEU A 23 1.93 20.21 22.73
N LYS A 24 1.98 20.04 24.06
CA LYS A 24 1.45 18.85 24.73
C LYS A 24 -0.07 18.75 24.58
N GLU A 25 -0.77 19.89 24.63
CA GLU A 25 -2.20 19.98 24.42
C GLU A 25 -2.60 19.63 22.97
N LYS A 26 -1.91 20.21 21.98
CA LYS A 26 -2.18 19.95 20.56
C LYS A 26 -1.83 18.54 20.12
N PHE A 27 -0.82 17.94 20.73
CA PHE A 27 -0.29 16.63 20.37
C PHE A 27 -0.21 15.73 21.62
N PRO A 28 -1.36 15.20 22.09
CA PRO A 28 -1.38 14.34 23.28
C PRO A 28 -0.57 13.05 23.08
N GLU A 29 -0.59 12.49 21.86
CA GLU A 29 0.22 11.32 21.43
C GLU A 29 1.68 11.68 21.12
N GLY A 30 2.07 12.95 21.32
CA GLY A 30 3.37 13.49 21.01
C GLY A 30 3.54 13.95 19.57
N TRP A 31 4.63 14.69 19.34
CA TRP A 31 4.97 15.21 18.01
C TRP A 31 5.42 14.08 17.07
N ARG A 32 4.61 13.74 16.07
CA ARG A 32 4.89 12.70 15.07
C ARG A 32 5.04 13.34 13.68
N PRO A 33 6.26 13.64 13.22
CA PRO A 33 6.48 14.22 11.90
C PRO A 33 5.88 13.33 10.79
N ARG A 34 5.23 13.96 9.81
CA ARG A 34 4.61 13.26 8.67
C ARG A 34 5.68 12.64 7.78
N LYS A 35 6.64 13.45 7.32
CA LYS A 35 7.78 13.02 6.49
C LYS A 35 8.99 12.73 7.39
N ARG A 36 9.44 11.48 7.40
CA ARG A 36 10.67 11.05 8.06
C ARG A 36 11.51 10.29 7.03
N LEU A 37 12.82 10.48 7.07
CA LEU A 37 13.75 9.67 6.29
C LEU A 37 14.00 8.34 6.99
N SER A 38 14.13 7.26 6.23
CA SER A 38 14.56 5.97 6.78
C SER A 38 16.00 6.08 7.29
N PRO A 39 16.39 5.26 8.28
CA PRO A 39 17.77 5.18 8.73
C PRO A 39 18.75 4.96 7.58
N ASP A 40 18.39 4.05 6.66
CA ASP A 40 19.15 3.75 5.45
C ASP A 40 19.25 4.94 4.48
N ALA A 41 18.18 5.72 4.30
CA ALA A 41 18.24 6.92 3.47
C ALA A 41 19.20 7.98 4.05
N LEU A 42 19.28 8.08 5.39
CA LEU A 42 20.25 8.99 6.03
C LEU A 42 21.69 8.55 5.76
N ALA A 43 21.96 7.24 5.86
CA ALA A 43 23.26 6.67 5.54
C ALA A 43 23.59 6.86 4.05
N GLY A 44 22.62 6.63 3.15
CA GLY A 44 22.75 6.85 1.72
C GLY A 44 23.06 8.30 1.36
N ILE A 45 22.40 9.28 2.00
CA ILE A 45 22.71 10.71 1.80
C ILE A 45 24.17 11.01 2.16
N ARG A 46 24.64 10.50 3.30
CA ARG A 46 26.03 10.69 3.74
C ARG A 46 27.01 10.03 2.77
N ALA A 47 26.71 8.80 2.32
CA ALA A 47 27.54 8.06 1.38
C ALA A 47 27.64 8.79 0.02
N LEU A 48 26.52 9.25 -0.54
CA LEU A 48 26.50 9.96 -1.82
C LEU A 48 27.34 11.25 -1.79
N ASN A 49 27.16 12.06 -0.75
CA ASN A 49 27.93 13.30 -0.59
C ASN A 49 29.42 13.03 -0.32
N ALA A 50 29.75 11.90 0.33
CA ALA A 50 31.14 11.52 0.58
C ALA A 50 31.86 11.06 -0.70
N GLN A 51 31.15 10.37 -1.61
CA GLN A 51 31.72 9.89 -2.87
C GLN A 51 31.83 11.01 -3.93
N PHE A 52 30.78 11.82 -4.08
CA PHE A 52 30.74 12.88 -5.09
C PHE A 52 30.19 14.19 -4.49
N PRO A 53 31.00 14.93 -3.71
CA PRO A 53 30.56 16.16 -3.07
C PRO A 53 30.20 17.26 -4.09
N ASP A 54 30.85 17.29 -5.26
CA ASP A 54 30.63 18.30 -6.29
C ASP A 54 29.29 18.14 -7.01
N VAL A 55 28.85 16.89 -7.19
CA VAL A 55 27.59 16.54 -7.87
C VAL A 55 26.42 16.51 -6.89
N TYR A 56 26.60 15.88 -5.73
CA TYR A 56 25.57 15.76 -4.71
C TYR A 56 25.69 16.88 -3.67
N THR A 57 25.56 18.12 -4.15
CA THR A 57 25.51 19.30 -3.27
C THR A 57 24.27 19.29 -2.36
N THR A 58 24.25 20.15 -1.35
CA THR A 58 23.12 20.24 -0.40
C THR A 58 21.79 20.52 -1.09
N GLU A 59 21.80 21.37 -2.12
CA GLU A 59 20.61 21.69 -2.91
C GLU A 59 20.18 20.52 -3.80
N ALA A 60 21.14 19.83 -4.44
CA ALA A 60 20.84 18.66 -5.26
C ALA A 60 20.23 17.51 -4.43
N LEU A 61 20.76 17.26 -3.23
CA LEU A 61 20.24 16.27 -2.30
C LEU A 61 18.88 16.68 -1.72
N SER A 62 18.71 17.96 -1.39
CA SER A 62 17.44 18.51 -0.94
C SER A 62 16.32 18.24 -1.94
N ASN A 63 16.57 18.51 -3.22
CA ASN A 63 15.61 18.28 -4.29
C ASN A 63 15.30 16.79 -4.49
N LYS A 64 16.32 15.92 -4.49
CA LYS A 64 16.14 14.47 -4.70
C LYS A 64 15.36 13.78 -3.58
N PHE A 65 15.64 14.15 -2.33
CA PHE A 65 14.99 13.57 -1.16
C PHE A 65 13.77 14.38 -0.70
N GLU A 66 13.47 15.49 -1.38
CA GLU A 66 12.39 16.42 -1.08
C GLU A 66 12.34 16.81 0.41
N VAL A 67 13.51 17.15 0.95
CA VAL A 67 13.69 17.61 2.33
C VAL A 67 14.34 18.97 2.30
N SER A 68 14.12 19.79 3.32
CA SER A 68 14.73 21.13 3.39
C SER A 68 16.27 21.05 3.28
N PRO A 69 16.93 22.00 2.58
CA PRO A 69 18.38 22.08 2.53
C PRO A 69 19.03 22.10 3.91
N GLU A 70 18.36 22.72 4.89
CA GLU A 70 18.85 22.77 6.27
C GLU A 70 18.83 21.41 6.96
N ALA A 71 17.85 20.55 6.64
CA ALA A 71 17.84 19.18 7.13
C ALA A 71 19.03 18.40 6.56
N ILE A 72 19.34 18.56 5.27
CA ILE A 72 20.52 17.95 4.65
C ILE A 72 21.80 18.42 5.33
N ARG A 73 21.97 19.74 5.54
CA ARG A 73 23.15 20.28 6.26
C ARG A 73 23.31 19.65 7.64
N ARG A 74 22.21 19.50 8.39
CA ARG A 74 22.24 18.84 9.72
C ARG A 74 22.62 17.36 9.63
N ILE A 75 22.12 16.65 8.64
CA ILE A 75 22.46 15.22 8.41
C ILE A 75 23.95 15.08 8.11
N LEU A 76 24.49 15.91 7.21
CA LEU A 76 25.90 15.90 6.82
C LEU A 76 26.83 16.37 7.95
N ARG A 77 26.40 17.35 8.77
CA ARG A 77 27.17 17.85 9.92
C ARG A 77 27.22 16.87 11.08
N SER A 78 26.19 16.04 11.25
CA SER A 78 26.10 15.08 12.36
C SER A 78 27.09 13.92 12.17
N LYS A 79 28.01 13.75 13.12
CA LYS A 79 28.99 12.65 13.14
C LYS A 79 28.51 11.41 13.89
N TRP A 80 27.33 11.46 14.51
CA TRP A 80 26.83 10.34 15.30
C TRP A 80 26.58 9.12 14.41
N GLN A 81 27.19 8.01 14.83
CA GLN A 81 27.06 6.67 14.26
C GLN A 81 26.66 5.75 15.39
N ALA A 82 25.81 4.78 15.08
CA ALA A 82 25.32 3.85 16.06
C ALA A 82 26.14 2.57 16.07
N ASN A 83 26.14 1.90 17.21
CA ASN A 83 26.60 0.52 17.30
C ASN A 83 25.63 -0.40 16.49
N PRO A 84 26.07 -1.50 15.86
CA PRO A 84 25.21 -2.53 15.25
C PRO A 84 23.92 -2.84 16.02
N GLU A 85 23.99 -3.13 17.32
CA GLU A 85 22.78 -3.43 18.11
C GLU A 85 21.78 -2.24 18.17
N GLU A 86 22.30 -1.01 18.23
CA GLU A 86 21.46 0.19 18.25
C GLU A 86 20.87 0.50 16.88
N GLU A 87 21.56 0.10 15.81
CA GLU A 87 21.08 0.15 14.44
C GLU A 87 19.94 -0.83 14.22
N GLU A 88 20.07 -2.08 14.66
CA GLU A 88 19.00 -3.06 14.65
C GLU A 88 17.76 -2.56 15.42
N LYS A 89 17.96 -2.04 16.64
CA LYS A 89 16.87 -1.44 17.42
C LYS A 89 16.22 -0.27 16.68
N ARG A 90 16.99 0.54 15.96
CA ARG A 90 16.45 1.68 15.18
C ARG A 90 15.68 1.19 13.96
N ASN A 91 16.18 0.18 13.27
CA ASN A 91 15.53 -0.46 12.14
C ASN A 91 14.23 -1.12 12.58
N ALA A 92 14.22 -1.83 13.70
CA ALA A 92 13.02 -2.40 14.31
C ALA A 92 11.97 -1.31 14.62
N ARG A 93 12.38 -0.18 15.22
CA ARG A 93 11.46 0.97 15.44
C ARG A 93 10.93 1.55 14.13
N TRP A 94 11.76 1.63 13.10
CA TRP A 94 11.34 2.11 11.78
C TRP A 94 10.34 1.14 11.11
N LEU A 95 10.58 -0.16 11.21
CA LEU A 95 9.68 -1.20 10.71
C LEU A 95 8.32 -1.15 11.41
N ARG A 96 8.31 -1.05 12.76
CA ARG A 96 7.06 -0.86 13.54
C ARG A 96 6.28 0.36 13.07
N ARG A 97 6.94 1.52 12.93
CA ARG A 97 6.30 2.70 12.33
C ARG A 97 5.73 2.41 10.94
N GLY A 98 6.47 1.68 10.11
CA GLY A 98 6.02 1.30 8.78
C GLY A 98 4.73 0.48 8.81
N LYS A 99 4.60 -0.42 9.79
CA LYS A 99 3.36 -1.17 10.07
C LYS A 99 2.23 -0.21 10.44
N ASP A 100 2.41 0.65 11.44
CA ASP A 100 1.38 1.61 11.88
C ASP A 100 0.89 2.51 10.72
N VAL A 101 1.81 3.00 9.89
CA VAL A 101 1.47 3.87 8.75
C VAL A 101 0.64 3.11 7.73
N TRP A 102 0.96 1.85 7.45
CA TRP A 102 0.21 1.06 6.48
C TRP A 102 -1.09 0.50 7.04
N GLU A 103 -1.16 0.25 8.34
CA GLU A 103 -2.40 -0.07 9.03
C GLU A 103 -3.39 1.10 8.96
N GLN A 104 -2.95 2.33 9.27
CA GLN A 104 -3.77 3.53 9.09
C GLN A 104 -4.22 3.71 7.63
N LYS A 105 -3.32 3.49 6.66
CA LYS A 105 -3.68 3.55 5.24
C LYS A 105 -4.66 2.45 4.83
N ALA A 106 -4.52 1.24 5.38
CA ALA A 106 -5.40 0.13 5.12
C ALA A 106 -6.81 0.39 5.68
N ALA A 107 -6.89 1.00 6.86
CA ALA A 107 -8.14 1.46 7.46
C ALA A 107 -8.81 2.55 6.60
N LEU A 108 -8.03 3.41 5.94
CA LEU A 108 -8.54 4.34 4.92
C LEU A 108 -8.89 3.66 3.57
N GLY A 109 -8.83 2.33 3.50
CA GLY A 109 -9.17 1.55 2.30
C GLY A 109 -8.07 1.49 1.24
N ILE A 110 -6.87 2.01 1.50
CA ILE A 110 -5.76 1.95 0.55
C ILE A 110 -5.10 0.57 0.63
N LYS A 111 -4.93 -0.10 -0.51
CA LYS A 111 -4.34 -1.44 -0.58
C LYS A 111 -2.85 -1.43 -0.14
N PRO A 112 -2.47 -2.20 0.89
CA PRO A 112 -1.06 -2.30 1.29
C PRO A 112 -0.18 -3.05 0.28
N PRO A 113 1.10 -2.62 0.11
CA PRO A 113 2.11 -3.34 -0.65
C PRO A 113 2.31 -4.78 -0.18
N GLN A 114 2.82 -5.64 -1.06
CA GLN A 114 3.00 -7.07 -0.77
C GLN A 114 3.82 -7.35 0.49
N LYS A 115 4.86 -6.55 0.77
CA LYS A 115 5.66 -6.69 1.99
C LYS A 115 4.83 -6.60 3.26
N TRP A 116 3.84 -5.69 3.30
CA TRP A 116 2.99 -5.47 4.47
C TRP A 116 1.80 -6.44 4.52
N ARG A 117 1.32 -6.90 3.37
CA ARG A 117 0.28 -7.95 3.32
C ARG A 117 0.77 -9.28 3.87
N ARG A 118 2.03 -9.65 3.62
CA ARG A 118 2.66 -10.84 4.23
C ARG A 118 2.73 -10.75 5.76
N GLU A 119 2.86 -9.53 6.27
CA GLU A 119 2.90 -9.22 7.71
C GLU A 119 1.49 -9.12 8.33
N GLY A 120 0.42 -9.47 7.59
CA GLY A 120 -0.96 -9.48 8.08
C GLY A 120 -1.73 -8.16 7.93
N ILE A 121 -1.10 -7.10 7.42
CA ILE A 121 -1.77 -5.81 7.19
C ILE A 121 -2.57 -5.91 5.89
N THR A 122 -3.84 -6.30 6.01
CA THR A 122 -4.79 -6.39 4.89
C THR A 122 -5.73 -5.19 4.87
N ARG A 123 -6.37 -4.97 3.72
CA ARG A 123 -7.46 -3.98 3.57
C ARG A 123 -8.66 -4.42 4.41
N ASP A 124 -9.49 -3.46 4.81
CA ASP A 124 -10.78 -3.73 5.44
C ASP A 124 -11.50 -4.92 4.77
N PRO A 125 -11.90 -5.95 5.55
CA PRO A 125 -12.53 -7.16 5.02
C PRO A 125 -13.80 -6.88 4.20
N SER A 126 -14.50 -5.77 4.47
CA SER A 126 -15.73 -5.41 3.77
C SER A 126 -15.50 -5.09 2.30
N TYR A 127 -14.28 -4.71 1.91
CA TYR A 127 -13.93 -4.58 0.49
C TYR A 127 -14.07 -5.91 -0.29
N HIS A 128 -14.07 -7.07 0.38
CA HIS A 128 -14.29 -8.35 -0.28
C HIS A 128 -15.75 -8.78 -0.32
N ASP A 129 -16.66 -8.07 0.37
CA ASP A 129 -18.06 -8.47 0.50
C ASP A 129 -18.79 -8.41 -0.85
N TRP A 130 -18.64 -7.32 -1.60
CA TRP A 130 -19.25 -7.21 -2.95
C TRP A 130 -18.78 -8.31 -3.90
N LYS A 131 -17.53 -8.79 -3.74
CA LYS A 131 -16.98 -9.87 -4.55
C LYS A 131 -17.57 -11.22 -4.14
N LYS A 132 -17.71 -11.47 -2.83
CA LYS A 132 -18.36 -12.68 -2.32
C LYS A 132 -19.83 -12.73 -2.73
N GLU A 133 -20.53 -11.61 -2.61
CA GLU A 133 -21.93 -11.49 -3.05
C GLU A 133 -22.06 -11.71 -4.56
N ALA A 134 -21.15 -11.17 -5.37
CA ALA A 134 -21.15 -11.44 -6.81
C ALA A 134 -20.94 -12.92 -7.14
N VAL A 135 -20.05 -13.61 -6.43
CA VAL A 135 -19.83 -15.06 -6.59
C VAL A 135 -21.08 -15.83 -6.19
N GLU A 136 -21.69 -15.50 -5.04
CA GLU A 136 -22.91 -16.15 -4.57
C GLU A 136 -24.08 -15.92 -5.55
N ARG A 137 -24.25 -14.69 -6.05
CA ARG A 137 -25.26 -14.40 -7.08
C ARG A 137 -25.02 -15.19 -8.36
N ASN A 138 -23.78 -15.34 -8.81
CA ASN A 138 -23.46 -16.16 -9.98
C ASN A 138 -23.75 -17.63 -9.72
N ARG A 139 -23.36 -18.15 -8.55
CA ARG A 139 -23.66 -19.51 -8.12
C ARG A 139 -25.16 -19.78 -8.08
N VAL A 140 -25.95 -18.91 -7.46
CA VAL A 140 -27.42 -19.04 -7.41
C VAL A 140 -28.04 -18.99 -8.81
N ARG A 141 -27.50 -18.15 -9.71
CA ARG A 141 -27.93 -18.13 -11.12
C ARG A 141 -27.60 -19.44 -11.82
N GLU A 142 -26.37 -19.94 -11.67
CA GLU A 142 -25.95 -21.24 -12.23
C GLU A 142 -26.81 -22.38 -11.70
N GLU A 143 -27.05 -22.44 -10.38
CA GLU A 143 -27.92 -23.47 -9.78
C GLU A 143 -29.36 -23.39 -10.29
N ARG A 144 -29.88 -22.17 -10.50
CA ARG A 144 -31.20 -21.94 -11.09
C ARG A 144 -31.24 -22.37 -12.56
N ASP A 145 -30.24 -21.98 -13.34
CA ASP A 145 -30.14 -22.30 -14.77
C ASP A 145 -29.93 -23.83 -14.94
N ASP A 146 -29.17 -24.48 -14.05
CA ASP A 146 -29.04 -25.95 -13.96
C ASP A 146 -30.36 -26.64 -13.59
N MET A 147 -31.15 -26.05 -12.70
CA MET A 147 -32.50 -26.53 -12.37
C MET A 147 -33.47 -26.35 -13.53
N GLU A 148 -33.38 -25.23 -14.24
CA GLU A 148 -34.15 -24.95 -15.46
C GLU A 148 -33.81 -26.02 -16.51
N ILE A 149 -32.52 -26.21 -16.82
CA ILE A 149 -31.98 -27.25 -17.72
C ILE A 149 -32.40 -28.67 -17.32
N ARG A 150 -32.60 -28.97 -16.04
CA ARG A 150 -33.08 -30.29 -15.58
C ARG A 150 -34.60 -30.44 -15.70
N GLY A 151 -35.36 -29.34 -15.67
CA GLY A 151 -36.82 -29.33 -15.74
C GLY A 151 -37.38 -29.31 -17.17
N ASP A 152 -36.65 -28.73 -18.12
CA ASP A 152 -36.97 -28.66 -19.55
C ASP A 152 -36.29 -29.76 -20.38
N TYR A 153 -35.43 -30.59 -19.78
CA TYR A 153 -34.91 -31.82 -20.39
C TYR A 153 -35.99 -32.90 -20.49
N THR A 154 -36.87 -32.73 -21.47
CA THR A 154 -37.72 -33.83 -21.96
C THR A 154 -36.87 -34.61 -22.95
N PRO A 155 -36.40 -35.84 -22.64
CA PRO A 155 -35.65 -36.62 -23.61
C PRO A 155 -36.58 -36.89 -24.79
N HIS A 156 -36.41 -36.15 -25.89
CA HIS A 156 -37.11 -36.45 -27.13
C HIS A 156 -36.74 -37.89 -27.50
N PRO A 157 -37.70 -38.82 -27.60
CA PRO A 157 -37.41 -40.18 -27.97
C PRO A 157 -36.79 -40.10 -29.37
N ARG A 158 -35.49 -40.38 -29.46
CA ARG A 158 -34.81 -40.55 -30.75
C ARG A 158 -35.48 -41.76 -31.38
N THR A 159 -36.49 -41.54 -32.21
CA THR A 159 -36.94 -42.57 -33.14
C THR A 159 -35.77 -42.80 -34.09
N TYR A 160 -35.05 -43.89 -33.82
CA TYR A 160 -33.96 -44.32 -34.67
C TYR A 160 -34.56 -44.74 -36.01
N THR A 161 -34.59 -43.81 -36.97
CA THR A 161 -34.75 -44.16 -38.38
C THR A 161 -33.37 -44.57 -38.87
N PRO A 162 -33.15 -45.86 -39.22
CA PRO A 162 -31.86 -46.29 -39.72
C PRO A 162 -31.59 -45.53 -41.02
N ARG A 163 -30.62 -44.61 -40.98
CA ARG A 163 -30.19 -43.88 -42.18
C ARG A 163 -29.65 -44.92 -43.15
N SER A 164 -30.33 -45.11 -44.28
CA SER A 164 -29.89 -46.00 -45.35
C SER A 164 -28.43 -45.69 -45.69
N ARG A 165 -27.61 -46.74 -45.70
CA ARG A 165 -26.16 -46.70 -45.82
C ARG A 165 -25.81 -46.09 -47.19
N ILE A 166 -25.38 -44.82 -47.21
CA ILE A 166 -24.86 -44.21 -48.43
C ILE A 166 -23.54 -44.93 -48.75
N PRO A 167 -23.38 -45.57 -49.93
CA PRO A 167 -22.14 -46.23 -50.28
C PRO A 167 -21.04 -45.19 -50.42
N ARG A 168 -19.94 -45.46 -49.73
CA ARG A 168 -18.71 -44.65 -49.71
C ARG A 168 -18.01 -44.78 -51.07
N THR A 169 -18.51 -44.09 -52.08
CA THR A 169 -17.76 -43.83 -53.31
C THR A 169 -16.96 -42.55 -53.10
N GLY A 170 -15.65 -42.67 -53.32
CA GLY A 170 -14.67 -41.67 -52.94
C GLY A 170 -14.73 -40.42 -53.80
N GLU A 171 -14.45 -39.29 -53.16
CA GLU A 171 -13.63 -38.17 -53.65
C GLU A 171 -13.59 -37.13 -52.53
N TYR A 172 -12.45 -37.01 -51.86
CA TYR A 172 -12.23 -35.96 -50.86
C TYR A 172 -11.76 -34.71 -51.59
N THR A 173 -12.67 -33.76 -51.83
CA THR A 173 -12.31 -32.40 -52.25
C THR A 173 -12.12 -31.52 -51.01
N PRO A 174 -10.90 -31.06 -50.67
CA PRO A 174 -10.71 -30.16 -49.54
C PRO A 174 -11.36 -28.80 -49.83
N ARG A 175 -12.31 -28.39 -48.98
CA ARG A 175 -12.84 -27.02 -49.00
C ARG A 175 -11.75 -26.06 -48.54
N SER A 176 -11.31 -25.18 -49.45
CA SER A 176 -10.51 -24.00 -49.15
C SER A 176 -11.29 -23.09 -48.19
N VAL A 177 -10.81 -22.94 -46.96
CA VAL A 177 -11.38 -21.99 -46.00
C VAL A 177 -10.63 -20.66 -46.16
N SER A 178 -11.32 -19.65 -46.68
CA SER A 178 -10.80 -18.29 -46.81
C SER A 178 -10.62 -17.65 -45.42
N ARG A 179 -9.37 -17.52 -44.98
CA ARG A 179 -8.97 -16.87 -43.74
C ARG A 179 -9.02 -15.35 -43.90
N THR A 180 -10.16 -14.73 -43.61
CA THR A 180 -10.23 -13.27 -43.51
C THR A 180 -9.67 -12.83 -42.15
N GLY A 181 -8.45 -12.29 -42.17
CA GLY A 181 -7.85 -11.62 -41.03
C GLY A 181 -8.55 -10.29 -40.73
N ARG A 182 -8.90 -10.05 -39.46
CA ARG A 182 -9.15 -8.70 -38.96
C ARG A 182 -7.94 -8.28 -38.14
N GLY A 183 -7.08 -7.48 -38.76
CA GLY A 183 -6.15 -6.63 -38.03
C GLY A 183 -6.93 -5.52 -37.33
N ARG A 184 -6.57 -5.23 -36.08
CA ARG A 184 -6.90 -3.97 -35.42
C ARG A 184 -5.58 -3.26 -35.16
N SER A 185 -5.44 -2.12 -35.83
CA SER A 185 -4.50 -1.05 -35.52
C SER A 185 -4.86 -0.39 -34.19
#